data_AF-A0A9X6XV97-F1
#
_entry.id   AF-A0A9X6XV97-F1
#
_cell.length_a   1.000
_cell.length_b   1.000
_cell.length_c   1.000
_cell.angle_alpha   90.00
_cell.angle_beta   90.00
_cell.angle_gamma   90.00
#
_symmetry.space_group_name_H-M   'P 1'
#
loop_
_entity.id
_entity.type
_entity.pdbx_description
1 polymer ?
#
loop_
_entity_poly.entity_id
_entity_poly.type
_entity_poly.pdbx_seq_one_letter_code
_entity_poly.pdbx_strand_id
1 'polypeptide(L)'
;MLNQNAIETVKNNYSNAYGVQFIQMEQVSETTLKNMLAACDSKKHMEEIINWYDDEEDNTYNNWVDVEGEGYGWLWVDKPEDKWHEILRDSLLKYIENKKQHIIENIEYVIIVSTEIKTIYHFVERESSMRDVIYTFSNEELSY
;
A
#
# COMPACT_ATOMS: atom_id res chain seq x y z
N MET A 1 19.86 -4.85 -2.09
CA MET A 1 20.28 -4.87 -0.66
C MET A 1 19.47 -3.89 0.18
N LEU A 2 19.07 -2.75 -0.39
CA LEU A 2 18.27 -1.74 0.30
C LEU A 2 16.85 -2.26 0.61
N ASN A 3 16.23 -2.94 -0.36
CA ASN A 3 14.90 -3.49 -0.20
C ASN A 3 14.84 -4.60 0.87
N GLN A 4 15.86 -5.45 0.98
CA GLN A 4 15.85 -6.53 1.98
C GLN A 4 15.81 -6.00 3.41
N ASN A 5 16.69 -5.04 3.74
CA ASN A 5 16.71 -4.41 5.07
C ASN A 5 15.43 -3.61 5.33
N ALA A 6 14.90 -2.93 4.31
CA ALA A 6 13.64 -2.19 4.41
C ALA A 6 12.45 -3.13 4.67
N ILE A 7 12.34 -4.24 3.93
CA ILE A 7 11.30 -5.25 4.11
C ILE A 7 11.35 -5.82 5.53
N GLU A 8 12.52 -6.19 6.04
CA GLU A 8 12.65 -6.69 7.41
C GLU A 8 12.23 -5.64 8.45
N THR A 9 12.64 -4.39 8.25
CA THR A 9 12.26 -3.27 9.12
C THR A 9 10.74 -3.06 9.15
N VAL A 10 10.11 -2.97 7.98
CA VAL A 10 8.66 -2.79 7.85
C VAL A 10 7.93 -3.98 8.48
N LYS A 11 8.37 -5.21 8.20
CA LYS A 11 7.78 -6.42 8.79
C LYS A 11 7.87 -6.42 10.31
N ASN A 12 9.01 -6.03 10.87
CA ASN A 12 9.20 -5.94 12.32
C ASN A 12 8.30 -4.86 12.93
N ASN A 13 8.16 -3.70 12.28
CA ASN A 13 7.27 -2.63 12.73
C ASN A 13 5.82 -3.11 12.80
N TYR A 14 5.32 -3.77 11.73
CA TYR A 14 3.97 -4.32 11.76
C TYR A 14 3.81 -5.48 12.74
N SER A 15 4.82 -6.34 12.88
CA SER A 15 4.80 -7.43 13.87
C SER A 15 4.67 -6.89 15.29
N ASN A 16 5.36 -5.79 15.61
CA ASN A 16 5.27 -5.13 16.90
C ASN A 16 3.91 -4.43 17.11
N ALA A 17 3.34 -3.84 16.06
CA ALA A 17 2.08 -3.11 16.14
C ALA A 17 0.84 -4.01 16.21
N TYR A 18 0.83 -5.13 15.46
CA TYR A 18 -0.34 -6.00 15.29
C TYR A 18 -0.17 -7.39 15.91
N GLY A 19 1.06 -7.90 15.96
CA GLY A 19 1.38 -9.29 16.30
C GLY A 19 1.71 -10.12 15.06
N VAL A 20 2.75 -10.95 15.17
CA VAL A 20 3.33 -11.75 14.07
C VAL A 20 2.33 -12.63 13.34
N GLN A 21 1.27 -13.09 14.03
CA GLN A 21 0.25 -13.98 13.47
C GLN A 21 -0.60 -13.33 12.37
N PHE A 22 -0.63 -12.00 12.30
CA PHE A 22 -1.40 -11.26 11.31
C PHE A 22 -0.57 -10.84 10.09
N ILE A 23 0.73 -11.16 10.09
CA ILE A 23 1.68 -10.65 9.10
C ILE A 23 2.08 -11.76 8.15
N GLN A 24 1.89 -11.52 6.87
CA GLN A 24 2.40 -12.33 5.78
C GLN A 24 3.39 -11.50 4.95
N MET A 25 4.43 -12.15 4.45
CA MET A 25 5.37 -11.56 3.51
C MET A 25 5.50 -12.51 2.33
N GLU A 26 5.28 -12.00 1.14
CA GLU A 26 5.37 -12.79 -0.09
C GLU A 26 5.87 -11.96 -1.25
N GLN A 27 6.39 -12.64 -2.27
CA GLN A 27 6.69 -12.00 -3.54
C GLN A 27 5.38 -11.60 -4.21
N VAL A 28 5.35 -10.41 -4.81
CA VAL A 28 4.18 -9.93 -5.54
C VAL A 28 3.86 -10.89 -6.69
N SER A 29 2.62 -11.38 -6.70
CA SER A 29 2.12 -12.32 -7.71
C SER A 29 0.75 -11.89 -8.24
N GLU A 30 0.30 -12.49 -9.34
CA GLU A 30 -1.08 -12.29 -9.81
C GLU A 30 -2.12 -12.63 -8.73
N THR A 31 -1.86 -13.67 -7.93
CA THR A 31 -2.75 -14.09 -6.84
C THR A 31 -2.82 -13.00 -5.78
N THR A 32 -1.68 -12.44 -5.39
CA THR A 32 -1.58 -11.31 -4.46
C THR A 32 -2.42 -10.12 -4.92
N LEU A 33 -2.28 -9.72 -6.20
CA LEU A 33 -3.01 -8.58 -6.76
C LEU A 33 -4.52 -8.86 -6.90
N LYS A 34 -4.91 -10.11 -7.23
CA LYS A 34 -6.32 -10.52 -7.24
C LYS A 34 -6.92 -10.47 -5.84
N ASN A 35 -6.19 -10.93 -4.82
CA ASN A 35 -6.64 -10.88 -3.44
C ASN A 35 -6.79 -9.43 -2.93
N MET A 36 -5.87 -8.56 -3.32
CA MET A 36 -5.93 -7.13 -3.01
C MET A 36 -7.18 -6.47 -3.60
N LEU A 37 -7.52 -6.77 -4.86
CA LEU A 37 -8.75 -6.28 -5.47
C LEU A 37 -10.00 -6.83 -4.75
N ALA A 38 -10.00 -8.10 -4.36
CA ALA A 38 -11.09 -8.68 -3.58
C ALA A 38 -11.23 -8.03 -2.18
N ALA A 39 -10.13 -7.62 -1.55
CA ALA A 39 -10.15 -6.87 -0.31
C ALA A 39 -10.78 -5.48 -0.52
N CYS A 40 -10.42 -4.77 -1.59
CA CYS A 40 -11.03 -3.51 -1.98
C CYS A 40 -12.55 -3.64 -2.16
N ASP A 41 -13.01 -4.66 -2.90
CA ASP A 41 -14.43 -4.84 -3.21
C ASP A 41 -15.26 -5.30 -1.98
N SER A 42 -14.62 -5.82 -0.92
CA SER A 42 -15.30 -6.36 0.27
C SER A 42 -15.29 -5.44 1.49
N LYS A 43 -14.55 -4.33 1.44
CA LYS A 43 -14.37 -3.38 2.54
C LYS A 43 -15.00 -2.04 2.18
N LYS A 44 -15.40 -1.28 3.22
CA LYS A 44 -16.14 -0.04 3.05
C LYS A 44 -15.26 1.15 2.75
N HIS A 45 -14.07 1.16 3.34
CA HIS A 45 -13.15 2.28 3.29
C HIS A 45 -11.82 1.84 2.69
N MET A 46 -11.21 2.77 1.97
CA MET A 46 -9.91 2.61 1.34
C MET A 46 -9.03 3.84 1.60
N GLU A 47 -7.74 3.59 1.72
CA GLU A 47 -6.69 4.61 1.83
C GLU A 47 -5.47 4.14 1.04
N GLU A 48 -4.82 5.09 0.37
CA GLU A 48 -3.54 4.97 -0.29
C GLU A 48 -2.54 5.91 0.40
N ILE A 49 -1.39 5.37 0.80
CA ILE A 49 -0.26 6.14 1.32
C ILE A 49 0.94 5.88 0.43
N ILE A 50 1.61 6.95 0.00
CA ILE A 50 2.86 6.87 -0.72
C ILE A 50 3.95 7.53 0.14
N ASN A 51 4.91 6.73 0.58
CA ASN A 51 6.08 7.20 1.32
C ASN A 51 7.25 7.33 0.34
N TRP A 52 7.81 8.52 0.21
CA TRP A 52 8.96 8.78 -0.67
C TRP A 52 10.28 8.65 0.08
N TYR A 53 11.29 8.15 -0.64
CA TYR A 53 12.66 7.91 -0.20
C TYR A 53 13.63 8.41 -1.29
N ASP A 54 13.34 9.59 -1.85
CA ASP A 54 14.05 10.17 -3.01
C ASP A 54 15.14 11.18 -2.61
N ASP A 55 15.53 11.20 -1.34
CA ASP A 55 16.75 11.88 -0.91
C ASP A 55 18.00 11.13 -1.42
N GLU A 56 18.73 11.77 -2.33
CA GLU A 56 19.95 11.22 -2.92
C GLU A 56 21.07 10.99 -1.89
N GLU A 57 21.06 11.70 -0.76
CA GLU A 57 22.04 11.56 0.33
C GLU A 57 21.65 10.45 1.33
N ASP A 58 20.35 10.20 1.55
CA ASP A 58 19.83 9.14 2.43
C ASP A 58 18.46 8.60 2.00
N ASN A 59 18.46 7.51 1.24
CA ASN A 59 17.25 6.80 0.80
C ASN A 59 16.67 5.81 1.84
N THR A 60 17.14 5.87 3.09
CA THR A 60 16.58 5.07 4.20
C THR A 60 15.53 5.83 4.99
N TYR A 61 15.56 7.16 4.91
CA TYR A 61 14.64 8.07 5.56
C TYR A 61 13.47 8.41 4.64
N ASN A 62 12.26 8.39 5.20
CA ASN A 62 11.06 8.86 4.49
C ASN A 62 11.04 10.39 4.56
N ASN A 63 11.21 11.04 3.42
CA ASN A 63 11.32 12.49 3.34
C ASN A 63 10.01 13.20 3.03
N TRP A 64 9.05 12.53 2.37
CA TRP A 64 7.72 13.08 2.13
C TRP A 64 6.65 11.99 1.99
N VAL A 65 5.44 12.31 2.43
CA VAL A 65 4.29 11.40 2.44
C VAL A 65 3.14 12.03 1.69
N ASP A 66 2.59 11.27 0.75
CA ASP A 66 1.31 11.54 0.11
C ASP A 66 0.23 10.60 0.67
N VAL A 67 -0.97 11.12 0.84
CA VAL A 67 -2.07 10.45 1.51
C VAL A 67 -3.36 10.73 0.77
N GLU A 68 -4.04 9.68 0.33
CA GLU A 68 -5.32 9.73 -0.34
C GLU A 68 -6.29 8.74 0.32
N GLY A 69 -7.30 9.25 1.01
CA GLY A 69 -8.38 8.44 1.58
C GLY A 69 -9.73 9.13 1.42
N GLU A 70 -10.81 8.40 1.65
CA GLU A 70 -12.16 8.96 1.49
C GLU A 70 -12.35 10.19 2.39
N GLY A 71 -12.40 11.37 1.77
CA GLY A 71 -12.62 12.65 2.45
C GLY A 71 -11.38 13.38 2.92
N TYR A 72 -10.18 12.90 2.60
CA TYR A 72 -8.93 13.62 2.86
C TYR A 72 -7.86 13.26 1.82
N GLY A 73 -7.10 14.25 1.37
CA GLY A 73 -6.18 14.11 0.24
C GLY A 73 -6.54 15.03 -0.92
N TRP A 74 -5.71 15.05 -1.96
CA TRP A 74 -5.83 16.00 -3.06
C TRP A 74 -6.74 15.52 -4.18
N LEU A 75 -6.98 14.20 -4.30
CA LEU A 75 -7.83 13.63 -5.35
C LEU A 75 -9.29 14.10 -5.31
N TRP A 76 -9.74 14.63 -4.16
CA TRP A 76 -11.15 15.01 -3.91
C TRP A 76 -11.44 16.49 -4.05
N VAL A 77 -10.43 17.36 -4.19
CA VAL A 77 -10.54 18.82 -4.01
C VAL A 77 -11.61 19.48 -4.89
N ASP A 78 -11.99 18.83 -6.00
CA ASP A 78 -13.05 19.27 -6.91
C ASP A 78 -14.09 18.17 -7.24
N LYS A 79 -14.17 17.12 -6.42
CA LYS A 79 -15.01 15.93 -6.69
C LYS A 79 -16.12 15.78 -5.66
N PRO A 80 -17.33 15.41 -6.09
CA PRO A 80 -18.41 15.13 -5.16
C PRO A 80 -18.11 13.86 -4.35
N GLU A 81 -18.58 13.83 -3.10
CA GLU A 81 -18.29 12.76 -2.12
C GLU A 81 -18.70 11.36 -2.59
N ASP A 82 -19.82 11.26 -3.31
CA ASP A 82 -20.31 10.02 -3.90
C ASP A 82 -19.38 9.44 -4.99
N LYS A 83 -18.33 10.16 -5.37
CA LYS A 83 -17.31 9.73 -6.34
C LYS A 83 -15.96 9.38 -5.73
N TRP A 84 -15.73 9.66 -4.46
CA TRP A 84 -14.39 9.47 -3.86
C TRP A 84 -13.95 8.00 -3.88
N HIS A 85 -14.85 7.08 -3.49
CA HIS A 85 -14.58 5.65 -3.54
C HIS A 85 -14.27 5.15 -4.96
N GLU A 86 -15.02 5.60 -5.96
CA GLU A 86 -14.81 5.25 -7.38
C GLU A 86 -13.41 5.69 -7.85
N ILE A 87 -12.99 6.89 -7.48
CA ILE A 87 -11.69 7.46 -7.86
C ILE A 87 -10.53 6.72 -7.19
N LEU A 88 -10.61 6.41 -5.88
CA LEU A 88 -9.59 5.58 -5.22
C LEU A 88 -9.48 4.20 -5.86
N ARG A 89 -10.63 3.59 -6.14
CA ARG A 89 -10.68 2.28 -6.80
C ARG A 89 -10.03 2.32 -8.18
N ASP A 90 -10.24 3.38 -8.94
CA ASP A 90 -9.57 3.59 -10.23
C ASP A 90 -8.06 3.78 -10.08
N SER A 91 -7.59 4.48 -9.03
CA SER A 91 -6.16 4.58 -8.68
C SER A 91 -5.57 3.20 -8.43
N LEU A 92 -6.22 2.40 -7.58
CA LEU A 92 -5.83 1.02 -7.28
C LEU A 92 -5.78 0.15 -8.54
N LEU A 93 -6.78 0.23 -9.41
CA LEU A 93 -6.81 -0.56 -10.64
C LEU A 93 -5.64 -0.21 -11.57
N LYS A 94 -5.31 1.07 -11.71
CA LYS A 94 -4.13 1.51 -12.47
C LYS A 94 -2.84 0.98 -11.85
N TYR A 95 -2.73 1.04 -10.53
CA TYR A 95 -1.58 0.50 -9.80
C TYR A 95 -1.44 -1.02 -10.00
N ILE A 96 -2.52 -1.79 -9.84
CA ILE A 96 -2.54 -3.24 -10.07
C ILE A 96 -2.13 -3.58 -11.50
N GLU A 97 -2.65 -2.85 -12.50
CA GLU A 97 -2.32 -3.10 -13.89
C GLU A 97 -0.84 -2.80 -14.20
N ASN A 98 -0.32 -1.68 -13.65
CA ASN A 98 1.11 -1.38 -13.72
C ASN A 98 1.95 -2.50 -13.09
N LYS A 99 1.56 -3.01 -11.92
CA LYS A 99 2.29 -4.12 -11.27
C LYS A 99 2.28 -5.38 -12.09
N LYS A 100 1.14 -5.79 -12.66
CA LYS A 100 1.07 -6.98 -13.52
C LYS A 100 2.07 -6.95 -14.68
N GLN A 101 2.30 -5.77 -15.27
CA GLN A 101 3.24 -5.61 -16.37
C GLN A 101 4.71 -5.82 -15.95
N HIS A 102 5.03 -5.63 -14.66
CA HIS A 102 6.40 -5.66 -14.14
C HIS A 102 6.70 -6.84 -13.18
N ILE A 103 5.74 -7.75 -12.92
CA ILE A 103 5.93 -8.92 -12.03
C ILE A 103 7.15 -9.77 -12.41
N ILE A 104 7.47 -9.86 -13.70
CA ILE A 104 8.59 -10.69 -14.21
C ILE A 104 9.93 -9.95 -14.10
N GLU A 105 9.91 -8.63 -14.13
CA GLU A 105 11.11 -7.80 -14.24
C GLU A 105 11.71 -7.45 -12.87
N ASN A 106 10.86 -7.35 -11.85
CA ASN A 106 11.29 -6.96 -10.50
C ASN A 106 10.87 -8.01 -9.46
N ILE A 107 11.83 -8.48 -8.64
CA ILE A 107 11.52 -9.27 -7.45
C ILE A 107 11.03 -8.30 -6.36
N GLU A 108 9.77 -7.90 -6.46
CA GLU A 108 9.11 -7.07 -5.45
C GLU A 108 8.42 -7.94 -4.41
N TYR A 109 8.47 -7.49 -3.16
CA TYR A 109 7.78 -8.11 -2.05
C TYR A 109 6.69 -7.20 -1.52
N VAL A 110 5.61 -7.82 -1.05
CA VAL A 110 4.56 -7.15 -0.31
C VAL A 110 4.51 -7.71 1.10
N ILE A 111 4.26 -6.82 2.06
CA ILE A 111 3.92 -7.19 3.43
C ILE A 111 2.41 -7.00 3.57
N ILE A 112 1.73 -8.06 3.97
CA ILE A 112 0.28 -8.10 4.11
C ILE A 112 -0.04 -8.21 5.60
N VAL A 113 -0.81 -7.26 6.11
CA VAL A 113 -1.37 -7.32 7.47
C VAL A 113 -2.85 -7.62 7.35
N SER A 114 -3.30 -8.76 7.90
CA SER A 114 -4.71 -9.13 7.88
C SER A 114 -5.25 -9.27 9.29
N THR A 115 -6.16 -8.38 9.66
CA THR A 115 -6.93 -8.42 10.91
C THR A 115 -8.41 -8.66 10.61
N GLU A 116 -9.25 -8.85 11.62
CA GLU A 116 -10.70 -8.96 11.42
C GLU A 116 -11.30 -7.69 10.80
N ILE A 117 -10.76 -6.52 11.16
CA ILE A 117 -11.30 -5.22 10.76
C ILE A 117 -10.70 -4.71 9.45
N LYS A 118 -9.38 -4.85 9.25
CA LYS A 118 -8.65 -4.27 8.13
C LYS A 118 -7.62 -5.20 7.51
N THR A 119 -7.33 -4.94 6.24
CA THR A 119 -6.26 -5.55 5.46
C THR A 119 -5.35 -4.45 4.93
N ILE A 120 -4.04 -4.58 5.14
CA ILE A 120 -3.02 -3.63 4.67
C ILE A 120 -2.11 -4.37 3.69
N TYR A 121 -1.83 -3.75 2.55
CA TYR A 121 -0.83 -4.19 1.58
C TYR A 121 0.26 -3.11 1.52
N HIS A 122 1.46 -3.42 1.98
CA HIS A 122 2.62 -2.53 1.93
C HIS A 122 3.62 -3.06 0.92
N PHE A 123 3.70 -2.42 -0.24
CA PHE A 123 4.67 -2.67 -1.29
C PHE A 123 5.93 -1.86 -1.02
N VAL A 124 7.06 -2.54 -0.85
CA VAL A 124 8.37 -1.90 -0.60
C VAL A 124 9.10 -1.74 -1.94
N GLU A 125 9.07 -0.54 -2.52
CA GLU A 125 9.50 -0.26 -3.90
C GLU A 125 10.74 0.66 -3.96
N ARG A 126 11.54 0.71 -2.88
CA ARG A 126 12.61 1.70 -2.75
C ARG A 126 13.69 1.55 -3.82
N GLU A 127 14.03 0.31 -4.20
CA GLU A 127 15.00 0.06 -5.28
C GLU A 127 14.44 0.36 -6.68
N SER A 128 13.13 0.17 -6.93
CA SER A 128 12.53 0.32 -8.27
C SER A 128 11.93 1.71 -8.51
N SER A 129 11.49 2.40 -7.47
CA SER A 129 10.71 3.65 -7.59
C SER A 129 10.94 4.64 -6.45
N MET A 130 11.94 4.41 -5.58
CA MET A 130 12.27 5.29 -4.44
C MET A 130 11.05 5.62 -3.56
N ARG A 131 10.13 4.66 -3.42
CA ARG A 131 8.92 4.84 -2.62
C ARG A 131 8.45 3.52 -2.01
N ASP A 132 7.60 3.62 -1.01
CA ASP A 132 6.72 2.54 -0.60
C ASP A 132 5.28 2.94 -0.91
N VAL A 133 4.46 1.98 -1.38
CA VAL A 133 3.03 2.19 -1.62
C VAL A 133 2.24 1.31 -0.68
N ILE A 134 1.33 1.90 0.07
CA ILE A 134 0.55 1.23 1.11
C ILE A 134 -0.92 1.42 0.78
N TYR A 135 -1.66 0.32 0.73
CA TYR A 135 -3.11 0.36 0.64
C TYR A 135 -3.72 -0.25 1.90
N THR A 136 -4.64 0.48 2.52
CA THR A 136 -5.43 0.02 3.66
C THR A 136 -6.88 -0.15 3.23
N PHE A 137 -7.46 -1.31 3.52
CA PHE A 137 -8.89 -1.60 3.31
C PHE A 137 -9.55 -1.92 4.65
N SER A 138 -10.64 -1.24 4.99
CA SER A 138 -11.25 -1.33 6.33
C SER A 138 -12.78 -1.34 6.30
N ASN A 139 -13.38 -1.98 7.31
CA ASN A 139 -14.83 -1.88 7.58
C ASN A 139 -15.19 -0.70 8.50
N GLU A 140 -14.19 -0.07 9.10
CA GLU A 140 -14.29 1.10 9.97
C GLU A 140 -13.60 2.29 9.30
N GLU A 141 -14.06 3.50 9.60
CA GLU A 141 -13.45 4.73 9.10
C GLU A 141 -11.96 4.77 9.45
N LEU A 142 -11.16 5.21 8.48
CA LEU A 142 -9.73 5.38 8.65
C LEU A 142 -9.48 6.81 9.13
N SER A 143 -9.00 6.94 10.36
CA SER A 143 -8.66 8.24 10.97
C SER A 143 -7.15 8.43 11.00
N TYR A 144 -6.69 9.60 10.57
CA TYR A 144 -5.33 10.11 10.71
C TYR A 144 -5.11 10.87 12.03
#